data_AF-A0A7V9RDI4-F1
#
_entry.id   AF-A0A7V9RDI4-F1
#
_cell.length_a   1.000
_cell.length_b   1.000
_cell.length_c   1.000
_cell.angle_alpha   90.00
_cell.angle_beta   90.00
_cell.angle_gamma   90.00
#
_symmetry.space_group_name_H-M   'P 1'
#
loop_
_entity.id
_entity.type
_entity.pdbx_description
1 polymer ?
#
loop_
_entity_poly.entity_id
_entity_poly.type
_entity_poly.pdbx_seq_one_letter_code
_entity_poly.pdbx_strand_id
1 'polypeptide(L)'
;MFVVRRLALEVGPTKAMSYHSLIGAVLLAPLLLTYGGDLAPADVGLIAVGGATIGAGSGVIFAIGLARIGSERAAVLTFAEPLVAVGVGVLAWNEPLRPLAIVGGLLVLGAGVHVARKTR
;
A
#
# COMPACT_ATOMS: atom_id res chain seq x y z
N MET A 1 9.98 -5.58 2.57
CA MET A 1 9.27 -6.75 3.14
C MET A 1 10.02 -7.45 4.28
N PHE A 2 11.31 -7.81 4.14
CA PHE A 2 12.02 -8.57 5.19
C PHE A 2 12.10 -7.88 6.56
N VAL A 3 12.48 -6.59 6.60
CA VAL A 3 12.55 -5.81 7.84
C VAL A 3 11.17 -5.66 8.50
N VAL A 4 10.15 -5.33 7.70
CA VAL A 4 8.76 -5.20 8.17
C VAL A 4 8.24 -6.51 8.72
N ARG A 5 8.50 -7.64 8.05
CA ARG A 5 8.11 -8.97 8.53
C ARG A 5 8.75 -9.28 9.88
N ARG A 6 10.06 -9.04 10.01
CA ARG A 6 10.80 -9.27 11.25
C ARG A 6 10.22 -8.44 12.39
N LEU A 7 10.04 -7.13 12.19
CA LEU A 7 9.42 -6.24 13.18
C LEU A 7 8.00 -6.66 13.52
N ALA A 8 7.18 -7.03 12.54
CA ALA A 8 5.81 -7.48 12.78
C ALA A 8 5.74 -8.76 13.63
N LEU A 9 6.72 -9.65 13.52
CA LEU A 9 6.83 -10.84 14.37
C LEU A 9 7.36 -10.52 15.77
N GLU A 10 8.28 -9.55 15.91
CA GLU A 10 8.89 -9.18 17.18
C GLU A 10 7.97 -8.31 18.07
N VAL A 11 7.34 -7.28 17.48
CA VAL A 11 6.56 -6.28 18.24
C VAL A 11 5.07 -6.26 17.90
N GLY A 12 4.65 -7.07 16.94
CA GLY A 12 3.26 -7.14 16.45
C GLY A 12 3.00 -6.24 15.24
N PRO A 13 2.10 -6.64 14.31
CA PRO A 13 1.79 -5.89 13.09
C PRO A 13 1.29 -4.45 13.33
N THR A 14 0.38 -4.27 14.30
CA THR A 14 -0.18 -2.96 14.63
C THR A 14 0.89 -2.01 15.13
N LYS A 15 1.72 -2.46 16.09
CA LYS A 15 2.79 -1.64 16.68
C LYS A 15 3.87 -1.31 15.65
N ALA A 16 4.26 -2.29 14.81
CA ALA A 16 5.18 -2.05 13.71
C ALA A 16 4.65 -0.96 12.75
N MET A 17 3.35 -0.98 12.44
CA MET A 17 2.75 0.01 11.55
C MET A 17 2.53 1.38 12.22
N SER A 18 2.29 1.42 13.52
CA SER A 18 2.28 2.67 14.29
C SER A 18 3.66 3.35 14.26
N TYR A 19 4.74 2.61 14.47
CA TYR A 19 6.10 3.17 14.36
C TYR A 19 6.39 3.67 12.94
N HIS A 20 6.04 2.88 11.93
CA HIS A 20 6.18 3.30 10.53
C HIS A 20 5.45 4.63 10.26
N SER A 21 4.21 4.75 10.72
CA SER A 21 3.38 5.95 10.52
C SER A 21 3.91 7.16 11.30
N LEU A 22 4.36 6.97 12.54
CA LEU A 22 4.95 8.04 13.35
C LEU A 22 6.25 8.56 12.75
N ILE A 23 7.14 7.66 12.32
CA ILE A 23 8.39 8.04 11.65
C ILE A 23 8.07 8.79 10.35
N GLY A 24 7.13 8.29 9.54
CA GLY A 24 6.67 8.98 8.33
C GLY A 24 6.12 10.37 8.62
N ALA A 25 5.29 10.51 9.66
CA ALA A 25 4.73 11.80 10.07
C ALA A 25 5.83 12.79 10.50
N VAL A 26 6.83 12.35 11.28
CA VAL A 26 7.96 13.19 11.68
C VAL A 26 8.80 13.62 10.47
N LEU A 27 9.06 12.70 9.54
CA LEU A 27 9.83 12.99 8.33
C LEU A 27 9.10 13.96 7.40
N LEU A 28 7.77 13.91 7.36
CA LEU A 28 6.95 14.81 6.54
C LEU A 28 6.57 16.12 7.26
N ALA A 29 6.73 16.20 8.59
CA ALA A 29 6.38 17.38 9.38
C ALA A 29 7.03 18.69 8.88
N PRO A 30 8.30 18.72 8.42
CA PRO A 30 8.88 19.95 7.89
C PRO A 30 8.15 20.50 6.66
N LEU A 31 7.53 19.64 5.84
CA LEU A 31 6.77 20.09 4.66
C LEU A 31 5.53 20.88 5.07
N LEU A 32 4.98 20.65 6.26
CA LEU A 32 3.85 21.43 6.77
C LEU A 32 4.23 22.89 7.04
N LEU A 33 5.50 23.19 7.31
CA LEU A 33 5.96 24.56 7.48
C LEU A 33 5.95 25.34 6.16
N THR A 34 6.09 24.65 5.02
CA THR A 34 6.11 25.26 3.69
C THR A 34 4.75 25.24 3.02
N TYR A 35 3.99 24.14 3.17
CA TYR A 35 2.75 23.89 2.43
C TYR A 35 1.51 23.82 3.32
N GLY A 36 1.66 23.89 4.65
CA GLY A 36 0.54 23.72 5.57
C GLY A 36 -0.47 24.87 5.53
N GLY A 37 -0.07 26.06 5.07
CA GLY A 37 -0.96 27.21 4.92
C GLY A 37 -2.03 27.04 3.83
N ASP A 38 -1.81 26.10 2.90
CA ASP A 38 -2.74 25.83 1.79
C ASP A 38 -3.83 24.81 2.17
N LEU A 39 -3.81 24.25 3.38
CA LEU A 39 -4.72 23.19 3.81
C LEU A 39 -5.99 23.77 4.45
N ALA A 40 -7.15 23.50 3.87
CA ALA A 40 -8.41 23.75 4.54
C ALA A 40 -8.67 22.70 5.64
N PRO A 41 -9.46 23.01 6.69
CA PRO A 41 -9.80 22.04 7.73
C PRO A 41 -10.46 20.76 7.20
N ALA A 42 -11.23 20.87 6.10
CA ALA A 42 -11.84 19.72 5.43
C ALA A 42 -10.79 18.77 4.81
N ASP A 43 -9.71 19.32 4.26
CA ASP A 43 -8.61 18.54 3.67
C ASP A 43 -7.89 17.74 4.75
N VAL A 44 -7.70 18.32 5.94
CA VAL A 44 -7.12 17.62 7.09
C VAL A 44 -7.98 16.41 7.49
N GLY A 45 -9.31 16.57 7.50
CA GLY A 45 -10.24 15.47 7.77
C GLY A 45 -10.13 14.34 6.74
N LEU A 46 -10.09 14.68 5.45
CA LEU A 46 -9.92 13.69 4.37
C LEU A 46 -8.56 12.99 4.43
N ILE A 47 -7.49 13.73 4.70
CA ILE A 47 -6.13 13.19 4.88
C ILE A 47 -6.10 12.25 6.09
N ALA A 48 -6.75 12.61 7.21
CA ALA A 48 -6.81 11.77 8.40
C ALA A 48 -7.57 10.47 8.13
N VAL A 49 -8.72 10.52 7.45
CA VAL A 49 -9.48 9.33 7.07
C VAL A 49 -8.69 8.44 6.10
N GLY A 50 -8.08 9.02 5.06
CA GLY A 50 -7.23 8.29 4.12
C GLY A 50 -6.01 7.67 4.80
N GLY A 51 -5.34 8.41 5.69
CA GLY A 51 -4.22 7.95 6.48
C GLY A 51 -4.59 6.81 7.43
N ALA A 52 -5.75 6.88 8.08
CA ALA A 52 -6.23 5.83 8.98
C ALA A 52 -6.64 4.55 8.22
N THR A 53 -7.31 4.69 7.08
CA THR A 53 -7.87 3.56 6.32
C THR A 53 -6.88 2.98 5.32
N ILE A 54 -6.54 3.75 4.28
CA ILE A 54 -5.65 3.35 3.20
C ILE A 54 -4.21 3.28 3.70
N GLY A 55 -3.78 4.16 4.61
CA GLY A 55 -2.45 4.10 5.21
C GLY A 55 -2.32 3.00 6.25
N ALA A 56 -2.73 3.29 7.48
CA ALA A 56 -2.52 2.42 8.63
C ALA A 56 -3.32 1.12 8.54
N GLY A 57 -4.60 1.17 8.20
CA GLY A 57 -5.47 -0.01 8.11
C GLY A 57 -4.96 -1.03 7.10
N SER A 58 -4.70 -0.61 5.86
CA SER A 58 -4.15 -1.51 4.83
C SER A 58 -2.75 -2.02 5.22
N GLY A 59 -1.90 -1.16 5.80
CA GLY A 59 -0.56 -1.53 6.25
C GLY A 59 -0.58 -2.60 7.36
N VAL A 60 -1.52 -2.51 8.30
CA VAL A 60 -1.70 -3.52 9.35
C VAL A 60 -2.16 -4.86 8.73
N ILE A 61 -3.15 -4.83 7.83
CA ILE A 61 -3.61 -6.04 7.13
C ILE A 61 -2.47 -6.67 6.33
N PHE A 62 -1.69 -5.84 5.63
CA PHE A 62 -0.51 -6.27 4.89
C PHE A 62 0.53 -6.91 5.83
N ALA A 63 0.85 -6.29 6.96
CA ALA A 63 1.82 -6.83 7.92
C ALA A 63 1.33 -8.14 8.57
N ILE A 64 0.02 -8.29 8.84
CA ILE A 64 -0.59 -9.55 9.28
C ILE A 64 -0.42 -10.62 8.20
N GLY A 65 -0.76 -10.31 6.95
CA GLY A 65 -0.59 -11.23 5.82
C GLY A 65 0.86 -11.65 5.65
N LEU A 66 1.78 -10.68 5.64
CA LEU A 66 3.22 -10.86 5.51
C LEU A 66 3.80 -11.78 6.60
N ALA A 67 3.33 -11.66 7.84
CA ALA A 67 3.71 -12.55 8.93
C ALA A 67 3.24 -13.99 8.69
N ARG A 68 2.03 -14.17 8.13
CA ARG A 68 1.40 -15.48 7.87
C ARG A 68 1.95 -16.22 6.66
N ILE A 69 2.13 -15.54 5.52
CA ILE A 69 2.48 -16.20 4.25
C ILE A 69 3.97 -16.07 3.89
N GLY A 70 4.73 -15.26 4.63
CA GLY A 70 6.15 -15.02 4.36
C GLY A 70 6.39 -13.95 3.29
N SER A 71 7.60 -13.40 3.26
CA SER A 71 7.98 -12.29 2.38
C SER A 71 7.91 -12.64 0.90
N GLU A 72 8.22 -13.88 0.53
CA GLU A 72 8.28 -14.31 -0.87
C GLU A 72 6.88 -14.36 -1.49
N ARG A 73 5.93 -15.05 -0.85
CA ARG A 73 4.53 -15.13 -1.31
C ARG A 73 3.85 -13.77 -1.26
N ALA A 74 4.13 -12.97 -0.24
CA ALA A 74 3.62 -11.60 -0.15
C ALA A 74 4.12 -10.73 -1.32
N ALA A 75 5.39 -10.86 -1.72
CA ALA A 75 5.95 -10.11 -2.85
C ALA A 75 5.30 -10.49 -4.19
N VAL A 76 4.95 -11.77 -4.37
CA VAL A 76 4.19 -12.18 -5.56
C VAL A 76 2.78 -11.61 -5.55
N LEU A 77 2.12 -11.58 -4.38
CA LEU A 77 0.77 -11.04 -4.24
C LEU A 77 0.71 -9.54 -4.55
N THR A 78 1.77 -8.79 -4.25
CA THR A 78 1.83 -7.34 -4.56
C THR A 78 1.86 -7.03 -6.04
N PHE A 79 2.10 -8.01 -6.93
CA PHE A 79 1.85 -7.79 -8.36
C PHE A 79 0.39 -7.52 -8.68
N ALA A 80 -0.55 -7.88 -7.81
CA ALA A 80 -1.96 -7.51 -8.00
C ALA A 80 -2.23 -6.01 -7.74
N GLU A 81 -1.37 -5.30 -7.01
CA GLU A 81 -1.56 -3.87 -6.67
C GLU A 81 -1.86 -2.97 -7.87
N PRO A 82 -1.07 -2.98 -8.97
CA PRO A 82 -1.37 -2.16 -10.14
C PRO A 82 -2.73 -2.49 -10.79
N LEU A 83 -3.20 -3.75 -10.70
CA LEU A 83 -4.52 -4.14 -11.22
C LEU A 83 -5.64 -3.55 -10.35
N VAL A 84 -5.46 -3.59 -9.03
CA VAL A 84 -6.38 -2.95 -8.08
C VAL A 84 -6.39 -1.45 -8.29
N ALA A 85 -5.24 -0.81 -8.48
CA ALA A 85 -5.14 0.62 -8.75
C ALA A 85 -5.90 1.03 -10.03
N VAL A 86 -5.71 0.31 -11.13
CA VAL A 86 -6.47 0.54 -12.38
C VAL A 86 -7.96 0.33 -12.15
N GLY A 87 -8.34 -0.75 -11.46
CA GLY A 87 -9.75 -1.02 -11.14
C GLY A 87 -10.39 0.10 -10.33
N VAL A 88 -9.68 0.61 -9.32
CA VAL A 88 -10.12 1.75 -8.51
C VAL A 88 -10.23 3.03 -9.33
N GLY A 89 -9.27 3.33 -10.22
CA GLY A 89 -9.34 4.50 -11.11
C GLY A 89 -10.56 4.45 -12.03
N VAL A 90 -10.86 3.29 -12.62
CA VAL A 90 -12.06 3.10 -13.45
C VAL A 90 -13.35 3.22 -12.62
N LEU A 91 -13.43 2.57 -11.45
CA LEU A 91 -14.67 2.46 -10.69
C LEU A 91 -14.99 3.70 -9.84
N ALA A 92 -13.99 4.27 -9.18
CA ALA A 92 -14.18 5.40 -8.27
C ALA A 92 -13.97 6.76 -8.95
N TRP A 93 -13.11 6.83 -9.96
CA TRP A 93 -12.79 8.08 -10.68
C TRP A 93 -13.33 8.15 -12.11
N ASN A 94 -14.01 7.10 -12.61
CA ASN A 94 -14.52 7.03 -13.98
C ASN A 94 -13.42 7.27 -15.04
N GLU A 95 -12.19 6.84 -14.76
CA GLU A 95 -11.10 6.97 -15.71
C GLU A 95 -11.28 6.02 -16.90
N PRO A 96 -11.03 6.46 -18.15
CA PRO A 96 -11.20 5.62 -19.31
C PRO A 96 -10.15 4.51 -19.34
N LEU A 97 -10.60 3.25 -19.42
CA LEU A 97 -9.70 2.10 -19.51
C LEU A 97 -9.04 2.05 -20.90
N ARG A 98 -7.77 2.44 -20.97
CA ARG A 98 -7.00 2.44 -22.21
C ARG A 98 -6.57 1.02 -22.59
N PRO A 99 -6.51 0.67 -23.90
CA PRO A 99 -6.04 -0.64 -24.35
C PRO A 99 -4.65 -1.02 -23.80
N LEU A 100 -3.75 -0.04 -23.66
CA LEU A 100 -2.42 -0.26 -23.10
C LEU A 100 -2.45 -0.73 -21.64
N ALA A 101 -3.42 -0.25 -20.84
CA ALA A 101 -3.61 -0.68 -19.46
C ALA A 101 -4.06 -2.15 -19.39
N ILE A 102 -4.86 -2.61 -20.36
CA ILE A 102 -5.25 -4.02 -20.47
C ILE A 102 -4.03 -4.89 -20.76
N VAL A 103 -3.19 -4.50 -21.73
CA VAL A 103 -1.95 -5.23 -22.05
C VAL A 103 -1.01 -5.25 -20.85
N GLY A 104 -0.80 -4.12 -20.19
CA GLY A 104 -0.01 -4.03 -18.96
C GLY A 104 -0.55 -4.93 -17.86
N GLY A 105 -1.87 -4.96 -17.66
CA GLY A 105 -2.52 -5.81 -16.67
C GLY A 105 -2.33 -7.30 -16.95
N LEU A 106 -2.46 -7.73 -18.21
CA LEU A 106 -2.19 -9.10 -18.62
C LEU A 106 -0.72 -9.49 -18.40
N LEU A 107 0.22 -8.59 -18.68
CA LEU A 107 1.65 -8.83 -18.44
C LEU A 107 1.95 -8.99 -16.94
N VAL A 108 1.35 -8.15 -16.09
CA VAL A 108 1.49 -8.24 -14.63
C VAL A 108 0.93 -9.57 -14.11
N LEU A 109 -0.27 -9.98 -14.54
CA LEU A 109 -0.86 -11.27 -14.17
C LEU A 109 0.03 -12.44 -14.62
N GLY A 110 0.51 -12.40 -15.87
CA GLY A 110 1.40 -13.41 -16.42
C GLY A 110 2.71 -13.52 -15.63
N ALA A 111 3.33 -12.40 -15.30
CA ALA A 111 4.53 -12.35 -14.47
C ALA A 111 4.27 -12.94 -13.08
N GLY A 112 3.16 -12.59 -12.43
CA GLY A 112 2.83 -13.13 -11.11
C GLY A 112 2.56 -14.63 -11.11
N VAL A 113 1.84 -15.14 -12.12
CA VAL A 113 1.65 -16.59 -12.29
C VAL A 113 2.99 -17.30 -12.54
N HIS A 114 3.87 -16.72 -13.35
CA HIS A 114 5.19 -17.29 -13.64
C HIS A 114 6.07 -17.36 -12.40
N VAL A 115 6.12 -16.30 -11.59
CA VAL A 115 6.88 -16.29 -10.34
C VAL A 115 6.26 -17.26 -9.34
N ALA A 116 4.94 -17.23 -9.14
CA ALA A 116 4.23 -18.12 -8.20
C ALA A 116 4.49 -19.61 -8.45
N ARG A 117 4.68 -20.01 -9.72
CA ARG A 117 5.00 -21.40 -10.09
C ARG A 117 6.40 -21.83 -9.67
N LYS A 118 7.36 -20.89 -9.58
CA LYS A 118 8.74 -21.16 -9.14
C LYS A 118 8.89 -21.18 -7.61
N THR A 119 7.91 -20.61 -6.90
CA THR A 119 7.85 -20.52 -5.43
C THR A 119 7.23 -21.77 -4.76
N ARG A 120 6.84 -22.78 -5.54
CA ARG A 120 6.32 -24.07 -5.07
C ARG A 120 7.45 -25.00 -4.70
#